data_AF-T2S7R0-F1
#
_entry.id   AF-T2S7R0-F1
#
_cell.length_a   1.000
_cell.length_b   1.000
_cell.length_c   1.000
_cell.angle_alpha   90.00
_cell.angle_beta   90.00
_cell.angle_gamma   90.00
#
_symmetry.space_group_name_H-M   'P 1'
#
loop_
_entity.id
_entity.type
_entity.pdbx_description
1 polymer ?
#
loop_
_entity_poly.entity_id
_entity_poly.type
_entity_poly.pdbx_seq_one_letter_code
_entity_poly.pdbx_strand_id
1 'polypeptide(L)' 'MNSPEILLNSFKIALIKKDSKQAFSLIERLSLEQLKNLDLETLLSLKEMIAQSIELLEKKRRTAITNA' A
#
# COMPACT_ATOMS: atom_id res chain seq x y z
N MET A 1 12.54 -8.36 -12.60
CA MET A 1 11.80 -8.07 -11.35
C MET A 1 11.94 -6.59 -11.05
N ASN A 2 10.86 -5.88 -10.69
CA ASN A 2 10.97 -4.47 -10.27
C ASN A 2 11.65 -4.41 -8.91
N SER A 3 12.59 -3.48 -8.73
CA SER A 3 13.22 -3.22 -7.42
C SER A 3 12.13 -2.90 -6.38
N PRO A 4 12.26 -3.37 -5.13
CA PRO A 4 11.34 -3.03 -4.02
C PRO A 4 11.08 -1.53 -3.90
N GLU A 5 12.09 -0.72 -4.22
CA GLU A 5 12.05 0.74 -4.19
C GLU A 5 11.09 1.34 -5.24
N ILE A 6 11.07 0.76 -6.44
CA ILE A 6 10.15 1.16 -7.52
C ILE A 6 8.71 0.82 -7.12
N LEU A 7 8.52 -0.32 -6.47
CA LEU A 7 7.21 -0.74 -5.99
C LEU A 7 6.70 0.18 -4.87
N LEU A 8 7.59 0.55 -3.92
CA LEU A 8 7.30 1.49 -2.84
C LEU A 8 6.90 2.87 -3.39
N ASN A 9 7.64 3.40 -4.36
CA ASN A 9 7.33 4.66 -5.02
C ASN A 9 6.00 4.61 -5.78
N SER A 10 5.74 3.51 -6.48
CA SER A 10 4.45 3.29 -7.17
C SER A 10 3.28 3.28 -6.19
N PHE A 11 3.48 2.71 -5.01
CA PHE A 11 2.45 2.69 -3.98
C PHE A 11 2.21 4.07 -3.37
N LYS A 12 3.28 4.81 -3.05
CA LYS A 12 3.16 6.21 -2.58
C LYS A 12 2.33 7.05 -3.55
N ILE A 13 2.56 6.88 -4.86
CA ILE A 13 1.75 7.53 -5.91
C ILE A 13 0.29 7.09 -5.86
N ALA A 14 0.01 5.80 -5.70
CA ALA A 14 -1.36 5.27 -5.61
C ALA A 14 -2.13 5.84 -4.40
N LEU A 15 -1.45 5.98 -3.25
CA LEU A 15 -2.02 6.63 -2.06
C LEU A 15 -2.36 8.10 -2.30
N ILE A 16 -1.43 8.87 -2.88
CA ILE A 16 -1.64 10.30 -3.22
C ILE A 16 -2.84 10.44 -4.16
N LYS A 17 -2.98 9.53 -5.13
CA LYS A 17 -4.11 9.50 -6.07
C LYS A 17 -5.41 8.94 -5.48
N LYS A 18 -5.40 8.47 -4.22
CA LYS A 18 -6.53 7.77 -3.57
C LYS A 18 -7.03 6.54 -4.35
N ASP A 19 -6.16 5.96 -5.18
CA ASP A 19 -6.44 4.77 -5.97
C ASP A 19 -6.19 3.51 -5.12
N SER A 20 -7.21 3.15 -4.35
CA SER A 20 -7.16 1.99 -3.45
C SER A 20 -7.02 0.67 -4.19
N LYS A 21 -7.46 0.59 -5.46
CA LYS A 21 -7.36 -0.64 -6.27
C LYS A 21 -5.92 -0.86 -6.72
N GLN A 22 -5.27 0.22 -7.19
CA GLN A 22 -3.87 0.18 -7.54
C GLN A 22 -2.98 -0.08 -6.32
N ALA A 23 -3.25 0.58 -5.19
CA ALA A 23 -2.52 0.34 -3.94
C ALA A 23 -2.60 -1.13 -3.50
N PHE A 24 -3.80 -1.72 -3.52
CA PHE A 24 -3.99 -3.13 -3.16
C PHE A 24 -3.24 -4.09 -4.10
N SER A 25 -3.33 -3.90 -5.41
CA SER A 25 -2.63 -4.73 -6.40
C SER A 25 -1.10 -4.67 -6.26
N LEU A 26 -0.56 -3.53 -5.80
CA LEU A 26 0.87 -3.37 -5.53
C LEU A 26 1.32 -4.15 -4.30
N ILE A 27 0.48 -4.26 -3.25
CA ILE A 27 0.78 -5.10 -2.08
C ILE A 27 0.75 -6.59 -2.44
N GLU A 28 -0.24 -7.04 -3.21
CA GLU A 28 -0.34 -8.45 -3.64
C GLU A 28 0.86 -8.93 -4.46
N ARG A 29 1.57 -8.00 -5.10
CA ARG A 29 2.77 -8.28 -5.90
C ARG A 29 4.03 -8.51 -5.07
N LEU A 30 4.02 -8.19 -3.78
CA LEU A 30 5.16 -8.45 -2.88
C LEU A 30 5.19 -9.92 -2.47
N SER A 31 6.24 -10.64 -2.87
CA SER A 31 6.45 -12.00 -2.34
C SER A 31 7.09 -11.96 -0.96
N LEU A 32 6.79 -12.97 -0.13
CA LEU A 32 7.44 -13.14 1.18
C LEU A 32 8.97 -13.28 1.07
N GLU A 33 9.48 -13.86 -0.03
CA GLU A 33 10.92 -13.93 -0.31
C GLU A 33 11.54 -12.56 -0.56
N GLN A 34 10.84 -11.66 -1.26
CA GLN A 34 11.31 -10.30 -1.48
C GLN A 34 11.36 -9.54 -0.16
N LEU A 35 10.35 -9.71 0.70
CA LEU A 35 10.28 -9.07 2.01
C LEU A 35 11.41 -9.49 2.95
N LYS A 36 11.87 -10.74 2.86
CA LYS A 36 12.99 -11.25 3.69
C LYS A 36 14.33 -10.58 3.40
N ASN A 37 14.49 -10.01 2.20
CA ASN A 37 15.75 -9.42 1.74
C ASN A 37 15.73 -7.88 1.80
N LEU A 38 14.69 -7.28 2.38
CA LEU A 38 14.58 -5.83 2.54
C LEU A 38 15.30 -5.36 3.80
N ASP A 39 15.89 -4.18 3.72
CA ASP A 39 16.36 -3.48 4.90
C ASP A 39 15.21 -3.04 5.81
N LEU A 40 15.57 -2.71 7.05
CA LEU A 40 14.62 -2.30 8.09
C LEU A 40 13.82 -1.05 7.69
N GLU A 41 14.45 -0.09 7.02
CA GLU A 41 13.82 1.18 6.62
C GLU A 41 12.71 0.95 5.59
N THR A 42 12.98 0.07 4.61
CA THR A 42 12.01 -0.35 3.61
C THR A 42 10.86 -1.12 4.23
N LEU A 43 11.14 -2.02 5.19
CA LEU A 43 10.09 -2.76 5.92
C LEU A 43 9.20 -1.84 6.76
N LEU A 44 9.76 -0.83 7.42
CA LEU A 44 9.01 0.18 8.17
C LEU A 44 8.14 1.02 7.24
N SER A 45 8.69 1.45 6.11
CA SER A 45 7.92 2.16 5.07
C SER A 45 6.74 1.33 4.57
N LEU A 46 6.95 0.03 4.32
CA LEU A 46 5.88 -0.89 3.91
C LEU A 46 4.79 -1.05 4.99
N LYS A 47 5.13 -1.07 6.27
CA LYS A 47 4.14 -1.12 7.36
C LYS A 47 3.28 0.14 7.40
N GLU A 48 3.91 1.30 7.32
CA GLU A 48 3.20 2.60 7.32
C GLU A 48 2.26 2.70 6.12
N MET A 49 2.76 2.25 4.97
CA MET A 49 2.06 2.16 3.71
C MET A 49 0.81 1.27 3.78
N ILE A 50 0.89 0.10 4.43
CA ILE A 50 -0.28 -0.77 4.69
C ILE A 50 -1.27 -0.09 5.64
N ALA A 51 -0.79 0.52 6.73
CA ALA A 51 -1.64 1.20 7.71
C ALA A 51 -2.48 2.33 7.08
N GLN A 52 -1.84 3.16 6.24
CA GLN A 52 -2.53 4.24 5.51
C GLN A 52 -3.59 3.70 4.53
N SER A 53 -3.29 2.58 3.86
CA SER A 53 -4.28 1.92 2.99
C SER A 53 -5.48 1.37 3.74
N ILE A 54 -5.28 0.75 4.91
CA ILE A 54 -6.38 0.27 5.76
C ILE A 54 -7.24 1.46 6.21
N GLU A 55 -6.62 2.56 6.65
CA GLU A 55 -7.35 3.76 7.07
C GLU A 55 -8.19 4.35 5.93
N LEU A 56 -7.63 4.41 4.72
CA LEU A 56 -8.36 4.86 3.53
C LEU A 56 -9.55 3.96 3.20
N LEU A 57 -9.39 2.63 3.28
CA LEU A 57 -10.48 1.68 3.05
C LEU A 57 -11.58 1.85 4.10
N GLU A 58 -11.23 2.01 5.38
CA GLU A 58 -12.18 2.28 6.45
C GLU A 58 -12.92 3.62 6.29
N LYS A 59 -12.24 4.66 5.82
CA LYS A 59 -12.87 5.95 5.48
C LYS A 59 -13.85 5.81 4.32
N LYS A 60 -13.47 5.09 3.26
CA LYS A 60 -14.36 4.81 2.12
C LYS A 60 -15.60 4.03 2.55
N ARG A 61 -15.43 2.99 3.37
CA ARG A 61 -16.55 2.20 3.93
C ARG A 61 -17.51 3.06 4.76
N ARG A 62 -16.98 3.90 5.66
CA ARG A 62 -17.80 4.83 6.46
C ARG A 62 -18.59 5.81 5.58
N THR A 63 -17.92 6.44 4.62
CA THR A 63 -18.55 7.40 3.69
C THR A 63 -19.64 6.75 2.84
N ALA A 64 -19.44 5.50 2.41
CA ALA A 64 -20.44 4.76 1.64
C ALA A 64 -21.69 4.41 2.47
N ILE A 65 -21.55 4.19 3.78
CA ILE A 65 -22.68 3.91 4.69
C ILE A 65 -23.43 5.19 5.05
N THR A 66 -22.76 6.36 5.13
CA THR A 66 -23.41 7.63 5.50
C THR A 66 -24.19 8.26 4.35
N ASN A 67 -23.89 7.91 3.10
CA ASN A 67 -24.56 8.42 1.89
C ASN A 67 -25.61 7.45 1.31
N ALA A 68 -25.92 6.37 2.03
CA ALA A 68 -26.93 5.37 1.68
C ALA A 68 -28.13 5.47 2.64
#